data_AF-A0A4R3UPK1-F1
#
_entry.id   AF-A0A4R3UPK1-F1
#
_cell.length_a   1.000
_cell.length_b   1.000
_cell.length_c   1.000
_cell.angle_alpha   90.00
_cell.angle_beta   90.00
_cell.angle_gamma   90.00
#
_symmetry.space_group_name_H-M   'P 1'
#
loop_
_entity.id
_entity.type
_entity.pdbx_description
1 polymer ?
#
loop_
_entity_poly.entity_id
_entity_poly.type
_entity_poly.pdbx_seq_one_letter_code
_entity_poly.pdbx_strand_id
1 'polypeptide(L)'
;MNWRLKKLAAWSALSMAVLGNLALADVKNFDGNACPAGYAAVTPVEATHNRLGYCSYLPPKALARLAGNASMSGSAGRCTVRRNDRRSTGTVMCKAASSPTGNGLDVVLGSTCPGNSVAATYSDAAADPAAVCAAMGRWDIARLVNQGQQASISGSGYGCKVAASDTRSLASSVCKPVQNTAYVEINDSDLANVGCFRKGNGDPVFQVAMIFAANIDADAAGNAVVHLNEQVGHLLNDDIQKVRALQAQGVKVVITLLNNHQDAGWSCFADDASADAFADTVKRFLDHYGLDGVDIDDEYDACVHHYPDSLVRVGTALRSALGSKIISKALWNDAAHFAPVHLGQKLGDQLSYGLEMTYDAPGSCMDRVQAYLAQGIERGKLGVGASTVYTSASNAATLNSCIADNKLGGGMMVFNVQNKSQDFVQAVWPGITVAPNCLH
;
A
#
# COMPACT_ATOMS: atom_id res chain seq x y z
N MET A 1 -46.22 42.95 31.98
CA MET A 1 -45.09 42.01 32.18
C MET A 1 -44.61 41.56 30.81
N ASN A 2 -43.75 42.33 30.14
CA ASN A 2 -42.28 42.32 30.26
C ASN A 2 -41.65 40.95 30.01
N TRP A 3 -41.35 40.64 28.75
CA TRP A 3 -40.01 40.28 28.21
C TRP A 3 -40.12 39.60 26.81
N ARG A 4 -40.64 40.33 25.81
CA ARG A 4 -40.39 40.05 24.38
C ARG A 4 -40.37 41.41 23.67
N LEU A 5 -39.49 41.55 22.69
CA LEU A 5 -39.16 42.77 21.90
C LEU A 5 -38.01 43.61 22.47
N LYS A 6 -36.78 43.24 22.11
CA LYS A 6 -35.69 44.16 21.77
C LYS A 6 -34.64 43.39 20.96
N LYS A 7 -34.17 44.02 19.88
CA LYS A 7 -33.23 43.54 18.83
C LYS A 7 -33.86 42.82 17.62
N LEU A 8 -34.79 43.51 16.96
CA LEU A 8 -34.85 43.54 15.49
C LEU A 8 -34.07 44.80 15.03
N ALA A 9 -33.44 44.71 13.86
CA ALA A 9 -32.65 45.73 13.17
C ALA A 9 -31.16 45.86 13.57
N ALA A 10 -30.31 45.00 13.01
CA ALA A 10 -28.94 45.31 12.58
C ALA A 10 -28.28 44.12 11.85
N TRP A 11 -28.95 43.47 10.88
CA TRP A 11 -28.32 42.46 10.02
C TRP A 11 -28.80 42.70 8.58
N SER A 12 -28.38 43.83 8.02
CA SER A 12 -28.43 44.10 6.59
C SER A 12 -27.05 44.61 6.18
N ALA A 13 -26.46 43.94 5.19
CA ALA A 13 -25.16 44.24 4.58
C ALA A 13 -23.92 43.83 5.37
N LEU A 14 -23.60 42.53 5.39
CA LEU A 14 -22.26 42.01 5.09
C LEU A 14 -22.33 40.48 5.04
N SER A 15 -22.26 39.90 3.84
CA SER A 15 -21.73 38.55 3.52
C SER A 15 -22.09 38.21 2.06
N MET A 16 -21.72 39.08 1.13
CA MET A 16 -21.32 38.69 -0.22
C MET A 16 -19.83 38.96 -0.30
N ALA A 17 -19.06 38.00 -0.81
CA ALA A 17 -17.61 37.83 -0.66
C ALA A 17 -17.23 37.35 0.76
N VAL A 18 -16.67 36.16 0.97
CA VAL A 18 -15.54 35.55 0.25
C VAL A 18 -15.78 34.03 0.14
N LEU A 19 -16.36 33.57 -0.98
CA LEU A 19 -15.98 32.28 -1.55
C LEU A 19 -14.75 32.58 -2.41
N GLY A 20 -13.63 32.81 -1.73
CA GLY A 20 -12.34 32.88 -2.39
C GLY A 20 -12.03 31.50 -2.94
N ASN A 21 -11.98 31.41 -4.27
CA ASN A 21 -11.43 30.27 -5.00
C ASN A 21 -10.09 29.84 -4.38
N LEU A 22 -10.10 28.83 -3.52
CA LEU A 22 -8.96 27.93 -3.34
C LEU A 22 -9.02 26.87 -4.45
N ALA A 23 -8.96 27.34 -5.69
CA ALA A 23 -8.63 26.50 -6.82
C ALA A 23 -7.24 26.94 -7.26
N LEU A 24 -6.21 26.38 -6.63
CA LEU A 24 -4.89 26.34 -7.27
C LEU A 24 -5.12 25.60 -8.58
N ALA A 25 -5.03 26.31 -9.70
CA ALA A 25 -5.12 25.69 -11.00
C ALA A 25 -3.89 24.76 -11.15
N ASP A 26 -4.13 23.46 -11.01
CA ASP A 26 -3.13 22.40 -11.26
C ASP A 26 -2.61 22.43 -12.69
N VAL A 27 -3.23 23.20 -13.60
CA VAL A 27 -2.90 23.30 -15.03
C VAL A 27 -2.50 24.73 -15.38
N LYS A 28 -1.35 24.88 -16.06
CA LYS A 28 -0.78 26.15 -16.52
C LYS A 28 -0.25 26.02 -17.94
N ASN A 29 -0.27 27.12 -18.69
CA ASN A 29 0.38 27.19 -20.00
C ASN A 29 1.72 27.88 -19.85
N PHE A 30 2.75 27.33 -20.49
CA PHE A 30 4.10 27.88 -20.51
C PHE A 30 4.54 28.12 -21.95
N ASP A 31 5.36 29.13 -22.16
CA ASP A 31 5.95 29.39 -23.47
C ASP A 31 6.99 28.30 -23.82
N GLY A 32 7.02 27.91 -25.09
CA GLY A 32 7.87 26.84 -25.62
C GLY A 32 7.15 25.51 -25.84
N ASN A 33 7.95 24.44 -25.94
CA ASN A 33 7.47 23.09 -26.30
C ASN A 33 7.61 22.06 -25.16
N ALA A 34 8.15 22.45 -24.00
CA ALA A 34 8.42 21.55 -22.88
C ALA A 34 8.07 22.23 -21.55
N CYS A 35 7.59 21.43 -20.60
CA CYS A 35 7.22 21.92 -19.29
C CYS A 35 8.48 22.17 -18.43
N PRO A 36 8.48 23.20 -17.57
CA PRO A 36 9.57 23.44 -16.63
C PRO A 36 9.62 22.36 -15.54
N ALA A 37 10.71 22.33 -14.77
CA ALA A 37 10.86 21.44 -13.63
C ALA A 37 9.67 21.58 -12.65
N GLY A 38 9.19 20.45 -12.13
CA GLY A 38 7.98 20.40 -11.28
C GLY A 38 6.66 20.36 -12.05
N TYR A 39 6.68 20.33 -13.39
CA TYR A 39 5.49 20.24 -14.24
C TYR A 39 5.64 19.16 -15.33
N ALA A 40 4.51 18.60 -15.74
CA ALA A 40 4.40 17.63 -16.82
C ALA A 40 3.48 18.13 -17.93
N ALA A 41 3.74 17.75 -19.19
CA ALA A 41 2.80 18.06 -20.27
C ALA A 41 1.50 17.28 -20.07
N VAL A 42 0.36 17.97 -20.18
CA VAL A 42 -0.97 17.33 -20.17
C VAL A 42 -1.05 16.32 -21.32
N THR A 43 -1.60 15.14 -21.06
CA THR A 43 -1.73 14.11 -22.09
C THR A 43 -2.93 14.37 -23.00
N PRO A 44 -2.91 13.91 -24.27
CA PRO A 44 -4.09 13.93 -25.12
C PRO A 44 -5.25 13.12 -24.52
N VAL A 45 -4.97 12.13 -23.67
CA VAL A 45 -5.99 11.31 -23.01
C VAL A 45 -6.76 12.14 -21.99
N GLU A 46 -6.05 12.82 -21.08
CA GLU A 46 -6.65 13.71 -20.08
C GLU A 46 -7.41 14.85 -20.77
N ALA A 47 -6.78 15.50 -21.75
CA ALA A 47 -7.39 16.58 -22.53
C ALA A 47 -8.63 16.12 -23.31
N THR A 48 -8.68 14.88 -23.79
CA THR A 48 -9.88 14.35 -24.47
C THR A 48 -10.98 14.02 -23.47
N HIS A 49 -10.62 13.46 -22.30
CA HIS A 49 -11.57 13.03 -21.29
C HIS A 49 -12.29 14.22 -20.63
N ASN A 50 -11.59 15.34 -20.40
CA ASN A 50 -12.18 16.61 -19.98
C ASN A 50 -11.92 17.74 -20.98
N ARG A 51 -12.40 17.58 -22.21
CA ARG A 51 -12.15 18.52 -23.31
C ARG A 51 -12.53 19.96 -22.99
N LEU A 52 -13.68 20.20 -22.36
CA LEU A 52 -14.08 21.57 -22.06
C LEU A 52 -13.32 22.15 -20.87
N GLY A 53 -13.02 21.35 -19.85
CA GLY A 53 -12.27 21.80 -18.68
C GLY A 53 -10.82 22.15 -18.99
N TYR A 54 -10.12 21.38 -19.83
CA TYR A 54 -8.77 21.77 -20.26
C TYR A 54 -8.80 22.96 -21.22
N CYS A 55 -9.82 23.05 -22.09
CA CYS A 55 -9.94 24.15 -23.04
C CYS A 55 -10.13 25.51 -22.36
N SER A 56 -10.79 25.55 -21.19
CA SER A 56 -11.01 26.81 -20.46
C SER A 56 -9.72 27.44 -19.94
N TYR A 57 -8.61 26.70 -19.90
CA TYR A 57 -7.29 27.25 -19.56
C TYR A 57 -6.60 27.91 -20.76
N LEU A 58 -7.12 27.76 -22.00
CA LEU A 58 -6.51 28.32 -23.20
C LEU A 58 -7.19 29.61 -23.65
N PRO A 59 -6.41 30.62 -24.10
CA PRO A 59 -6.96 31.72 -24.86
C PRO A 59 -7.72 31.22 -26.10
N PRO A 60 -8.78 31.92 -26.57
CA PRO A 60 -9.66 31.41 -27.62
C PRO A 60 -8.95 30.92 -28.89
N LYS A 61 -7.91 31.64 -29.34
CA LYS A 61 -7.15 31.32 -30.56
C LYS A 61 -5.86 30.54 -30.30
N ALA A 62 -5.57 30.16 -29.05
CA ALA A 62 -4.33 29.47 -28.72
C ALA A 62 -4.30 28.05 -29.27
N LEU A 63 -3.08 27.54 -29.46
CA LEU A 63 -2.79 26.15 -29.72
C LEU A 63 -1.68 25.75 -28.74
N ALA A 64 -1.96 24.83 -27.82
CA ALA A 64 -0.98 24.38 -26.86
C ALA A 64 -0.48 22.97 -27.19
N ARG A 65 0.83 22.74 -27.00
CA ARG A 65 1.47 21.43 -27.05
C ARG A 65 0.98 20.59 -25.87
N LEU A 66 0.67 19.33 -26.18
CA LEU A 66 0.40 18.27 -25.20
C LEU A 66 1.52 17.22 -25.29
N ALA A 67 1.53 16.27 -24.35
CA ALA A 67 2.49 15.16 -24.36
C ALA A 67 2.44 14.34 -25.68
N GLY A 68 3.59 13.81 -26.10
CA GLY A 68 3.67 12.92 -27.27
C GLY A 68 3.36 13.62 -28.62
N ASN A 69 3.74 14.89 -28.78
CA ASN A 69 3.45 15.72 -29.95
C ASN A 69 1.96 15.98 -30.24
N ALA A 70 1.09 15.70 -29.28
CA ALA A 70 -0.31 16.09 -29.38
C ALA A 70 -0.49 17.62 -29.23
N SER A 71 -1.68 18.13 -29.53
CA SER A 71 -2.03 19.52 -29.31
C SER A 71 -3.49 19.69 -28.91
N MET A 72 -3.79 20.83 -28.30
CA MET A 72 -5.15 21.28 -28.03
C MET A 72 -5.34 22.71 -28.50
N SER A 73 -6.38 22.96 -29.30
CA SER A 73 -6.78 24.33 -29.65
C SER A 73 -7.69 24.94 -28.58
N GLY A 74 -7.67 26.27 -28.46
CA GLY A 74 -8.65 27.01 -27.66
C GLY A 74 -10.06 26.98 -28.26
N SER A 75 -10.97 27.75 -27.65
CA SER A 75 -12.40 27.74 -27.99
C SER A 75 -12.71 28.14 -29.45
N ALA A 76 -11.93 29.03 -30.07
CA ALA A 76 -12.08 29.39 -31.49
C ALA A 76 -11.71 28.23 -32.42
N GLY A 77 -10.78 27.37 -31.98
CA GLY A 77 -10.47 26.10 -32.63
C GLY A 77 -11.34 24.93 -32.14
N ARG A 78 -12.49 25.22 -31.50
CA ARG A 78 -13.47 24.25 -30.97
C ARG A 78 -12.90 23.25 -29.97
N CYS A 79 -11.89 23.64 -29.20
CA CYS A 79 -11.31 22.78 -28.16
C CYS A 79 -10.79 21.44 -28.70
N THR A 80 -10.27 21.43 -29.93
CA THR A 80 -9.93 20.18 -30.64
C THR A 80 -8.61 19.63 -30.12
N VAL A 81 -8.63 18.38 -29.64
CA VAL A 81 -7.42 17.63 -29.29
C VAL A 81 -6.96 16.83 -30.49
N ARG A 82 -5.71 17.04 -30.93
CA ARG A 82 -5.06 16.25 -31.99
C ARG A 82 -3.98 15.38 -31.36
N ARG A 83 -3.98 14.08 -31.65
CA ARG A 83 -3.00 13.13 -31.08
C ARG A 83 -1.59 13.30 -31.65
N ASN A 84 -1.45 13.90 -32.83
CA ASN A 84 -0.18 14.22 -33.46
C ASN A 84 -0.35 15.52 -34.25
N ASP A 85 0.46 16.53 -33.94
CA ASP A 85 0.36 17.84 -34.56
C ASP A 85 1.76 18.45 -34.75
N ARG A 86 2.21 18.54 -36.00
CA ARG A 86 3.55 19.05 -36.34
C ARG A 86 3.64 20.57 -36.36
N ARG A 87 2.52 21.29 -36.20
CA ARG A 87 2.54 22.76 -36.19
C ARG A 87 3.29 23.26 -34.97
N SER A 88 4.03 24.36 -35.11
CA SER A 88 4.60 25.06 -33.96
C SER A 88 3.47 25.66 -33.13
N THR A 89 3.47 25.37 -31.83
CA THR A 89 2.44 25.84 -30.91
C THR A 89 2.87 27.08 -30.15
N GLY A 90 4.18 27.23 -29.88
CA GLY A 90 4.74 28.33 -29.09
C GLY A 90 4.39 28.27 -27.60
N THR A 91 3.44 27.43 -27.22
CA THR A 91 2.98 27.21 -25.85
C THR A 91 2.82 25.70 -25.60
N VAL A 92 3.07 25.26 -24.37
CA VAL A 92 2.80 23.92 -23.86
C VAL A 92 1.83 24.00 -22.68
N MET A 93 0.85 23.10 -22.65
CA MET A 93 -0.07 22.98 -21.52
C MET A 93 0.50 21.96 -20.55
N CYS A 94 0.76 22.42 -19.33
CA CYS A 94 1.42 21.65 -18.30
C CYS A 94 0.53 21.52 -17.07
N LYS A 95 0.72 20.43 -16.33
CA LYS A 95 0.13 20.24 -15.00
C LYS A 95 1.22 20.16 -13.94
N ALA A 96 0.94 20.63 -12.74
CA ALA A 96 1.85 20.47 -11.61
C ALA A 96 2.10 18.98 -11.34
N ALA A 97 3.32 18.63 -10.96
CA ALA A 97 3.57 17.33 -10.37
C ALA A 97 2.77 17.24 -9.06
N SER A 98 2.03 16.15 -8.91
CA SER A 98 1.31 15.77 -7.69
C SER A 98 2.23 15.86 -6.47
N SER A 99 1.72 16.46 -5.39
CA SER A 99 2.46 16.59 -4.13
C SER A 99 2.31 15.33 -3.29
N PRO A 100 3.36 14.86 -2.59
CA PRO A 100 3.27 13.74 -1.67
C PRO A 100 2.19 14.04 -0.61
N THR A 101 1.21 13.16 -0.48
CA THR A 101 0.11 13.35 0.48
C THR A 101 0.43 12.93 1.91
N GLY A 102 1.67 12.53 2.20
CA GLY A 102 2.07 12.03 3.51
C GLY A 102 1.45 10.67 3.89
N ASN A 103 0.60 10.10 3.03
CA ASN A 103 0.03 8.75 3.15
C ASN A 103 0.95 7.66 2.57
N GLY A 104 2.20 8.01 2.25
CA GLY A 104 3.16 7.12 1.62
C GLY A 104 2.89 6.84 0.14
N LEU A 105 1.91 7.47 -0.51
CA LEU A 105 1.70 7.34 -1.95
C LEU A 105 2.25 8.56 -2.69
N ASP A 106 3.02 8.29 -3.74
CA ASP A 106 3.60 9.31 -4.61
C ASP A 106 3.10 9.11 -6.03
N VAL A 107 2.58 10.17 -6.64
CA VAL A 107 2.19 10.13 -8.05
C VAL A 107 3.31 10.79 -8.85
N VAL A 108 4.05 9.97 -9.59
CA VAL A 108 5.26 10.38 -10.31
C VAL A 108 4.98 10.47 -11.80
N LEU A 109 5.78 11.28 -12.50
CA LEU A 109 5.74 11.37 -13.94
C LEU A 109 6.50 10.22 -14.59
N GLY A 110 5.97 9.71 -15.69
CA GLY A 110 6.49 8.54 -16.39
C GLY A 110 5.88 7.23 -15.88
N SER A 111 6.44 6.11 -16.35
CA SER A 111 5.98 4.77 -16.03
C SER A 111 6.76 4.10 -14.90
N THR A 112 7.85 4.72 -14.43
CA THR A 112 8.82 4.08 -13.52
C THR A 112 8.80 4.77 -12.17
N CYS A 113 8.66 3.97 -11.11
CA CYS A 113 8.74 4.45 -9.74
C CYS A 113 10.21 4.64 -9.30
N PRO A 114 10.56 5.77 -8.66
CA PRO A 114 11.94 6.09 -8.29
C PRO A 114 12.39 5.36 -7.02
N GLY A 115 13.70 5.16 -6.87
CA GLY A 115 14.31 4.65 -5.63
C GLY A 115 13.71 3.32 -5.16
N ASN A 116 13.43 3.23 -3.85
CA ASN A 116 12.82 2.06 -3.18
C ASN A 116 11.28 2.13 -3.18
N SER A 117 10.69 2.53 -4.30
CA SER A 117 9.24 2.50 -4.50
C SER A 117 8.87 1.61 -5.68
N VAL A 118 7.66 1.06 -5.64
CA VAL A 118 7.09 0.21 -6.68
C VAL A 118 5.77 0.79 -7.15
N ALA A 119 5.33 0.40 -8.35
CA ALA A 119 4.02 0.82 -8.83
C ALA A 119 2.91 0.28 -7.91
N ALA A 120 1.97 1.14 -7.55
CA ALA A 120 0.78 0.70 -6.85
C ALA A 120 -0.07 -0.18 -7.79
N THR A 121 -0.76 -1.15 -7.20
CA THR A 121 -1.54 -2.15 -7.93
C THR A 121 -2.99 -1.73 -8.06
N TYR A 122 -3.74 -2.38 -8.97
CA TYR A 122 -5.20 -2.25 -9.02
C TYR A 122 -5.82 -2.58 -7.65
N SER A 123 -5.34 -3.64 -7.00
CA SER A 123 -5.86 -4.04 -5.70
C SER A 123 -5.60 -3.02 -4.59
N ASP A 124 -4.43 -2.37 -4.57
CA ASP A 124 -4.12 -1.28 -3.63
C ASP A 124 -5.13 -0.14 -3.78
N ALA A 125 -5.41 0.25 -5.03
CA ALA A 125 -6.34 1.33 -5.33
C ALA A 125 -7.80 0.93 -5.14
N ALA A 126 -8.17 -0.32 -5.40
CA ALA A 126 -9.54 -0.80 -5.22
C ALA A 126 -9.93 -0.93 -3.74
N ALA A 127 -8.95 -1.19 -2.85
CA ALA A 127 -9.17 -1.28 -1.41
C ALA A 127 -9.50 0.09 -0.77
N ASP A 128 -8.85 1.17 -1.22
CA ASP A 128 -9.17 2.53 -0.79
C ASP A 128 -8.98 3.54 -1.94
N PRO A 129 -9.95 3.63 -2.89
CA PRO A 129 -9.85 4.54 -4.02
C PRO A 129 -9.75 5.99 -3.59
N ALA A 130 -10.36 6.35 -2.45
CA ALA A 130 -10.38 7.72 -1.96
C ALA A 130 -8.99 8.17 -1.49
N ALA A 131 -8.27 7.33 -0.74
CA ALA A 131 -6.92 7.62 -0.28
C ALA A 131 -5.92 7.77 -1.45
N VAL A 132 -5.99 6.89 -2.45
CA VAL A 132 -5.12 7.00 -3.63
C VAL A 132 -5.47 8.23 -4.47
N CYS A 133 -6.76 8.48 -4.66
CA CYS A 133 -7.26 9.63 -5.41
C CYS A 133 -6.89 10.97 -4.76
N ALA A 134 -6.81 11.03 -3.42
CA ALA A 134 -6.35 12.21 -2.69
C ALA A 134 -4.89 12.57 -2.98
N ALA A 135 -4.06 11.58 -3.36
CA ALA A 135 -2.66 11.77 -3.77
C ALA A 135 -2.48 12.33 -5.19
N MET A 136 -3.58 12.50 -5.93
CA MET A 136 -3.58 12.87 -7.34
C MET A 136 -4.14 14.26 -7.57
N GLY A 137 -3.68 14.91 -8.65
CA GLY A 137 -4.35 16.09 -9.17
C GLY A 137 -5.79 15.78 -9.58
N ARG A 138 -6.67 16.77 -9.48
CA ARG A 138 -8.13 16.60 -9.67
C ARG A 138 -8.50 15.91 -11.00
N TRP A 139 -7.72 16.15 -12.05
CA TRP A 139 -7.98 15.64 -13.40
C TRP A 139 -6.91 14.65 -13.88
N ASP A 140 -6.12 14.10 -12.96
CA ASP A 140 -5.11 13.12 -13.32
C ASP A 140 -5.73 11.78 -13.68
N ILE A 141 -5.04 11.04 -14.53
CA ILE A 141 -5.25 9.61 -14.72
C ILE A 141 -3.88 8.95 -14.57
N ALA A 142 -3.70 8.24 -13.46
CA ALA A 142 -2.43 7.63 -13.10
C ALA A 142 -2.46 6.12 -13.36
N ARG A 143 -1.31 5.61 -13.80
CA ARG A 143 -1.06 4.20 -14.05
C ARG A 143 -0.97 3.43 -12.74
N LEU A 144 -1.58 2.26 -12.75
CA LEU A 144 -1.44 1.18 -11.79
C LEU A 144 -0.97 -0.08 -12.52
N VAL A 145 -0.56 -1.10 -11.77
CA VAL A 145 -0.27 -2.43 -12.31
C VAL A 145 -1.37 -3.40 -11.90
N ASN A 146 -1.80 -4.28 -12.81
CA ASN A 146 -2.72 -5.36 -12.49
C ASN A 146 -2.24 -6.62 -13.20
N GLN A 147 -1.70 -7.58 -12.46
CA GLN A 147 -1.23 -8.87 -13.00
C GLN A 147 -0.35 -8.74 -14.28
N GLY A 148 0.58 -7.77 -14.28
CA GLY A 148 1.46 -7.50 -15.42
C GLY A 148 0.82 -6.71 -16.58
N GLN A 149 -0.47 -6.40 -16.48
CA GLN A 149 -1.19 -5.49 -17.36
C GLN A 149 -1.25 -4.07 -16.77
N GLN A 150 -1.55 -3.09 -17.63
CA GLN A 150 -1.76 -1.72 -17.21
C GLN A 150 -3.18 -1.56 -16.66
N ALA A 151 -3.27 -1.02 -15.44
CA ALA A 151 -4.50 -0.54 -14.81
C ALA A 151 -4.42 0.99 -14.61
N SER A 152 -5.50 1.60 -14.13
CA SER A 152 -5.48 3.03 -13.83
C SER A 152 -6.41 3.42 -12.70
N ILE A 153 -6.11 4.58 -12.10
CA ILE A 153 -7.04 5.31 -11.25
C ILE A 153 -7.17 6.74 -11.79
N SER A 154 -8.38 7.31 -11.70
CA SER A 154 -8.65 8.69 -12.08
C SER A 154 -8.75 9.60 -10.85
N GLY A 155 -8.41 10.89 -11.01
CA GLY A 155 -8.54 11.90 -9.96
C GLY A 155 -10.00 12.21 -9.60
N SER A 156 -10.17 13.04 -8.57
CA SER A 156 -11.49 13.33 -7.97
C SER A 156 -12.48 13.99 -8.93
N GLY A 157 -12.00 14.73 -9.93
CA GLY A 157 -12.82 15.30 -11.00
C GLY A 157 -13.48 14.25 -11.89
N TYR A 158 -12.95 13.03 -11.93
CA TYR A 158 -13.50 11.89 -12.66
C TYR A 158 -14.18 10.85 -11.74
N GLY A 159 -14.30 11.16 -10.45
CA GLY A 159 -14.97 10.31 -9.46
C GLY A 159 -14.09 9.19 -8.90
N CYS A 160 -12.78 9.34 -8.87
CA CYS A 160 -11.85 8.38 -8.23
C CYS A 160 -12.01 6.93 -8.75
N LYS A 161 -12.21 6.78 -10.07
CA LYS A 161 -12.52 5.47 -10.66
C LYS A 161 -11.26 4.66 -10.86
N VAL A 162 -11.27 3.44 -10.35
CA VAL A 162 -10.20 2.44 -10.58
C VAL A 162 -10.63 1.52 -11.72
N ALA A 163 -9.75 1.33 -12.71
CA ALA A 163 -9.96 0.46 -13.85
C ALA A 163 -8.93 -0.66 -13.85
N ALA A 164 -9.39 -1.91 -13.83
CA ALA A 164 -8.55 -3.11 -13.84
C ALA A 164 -7.74 -3.27 -15.15
N SER A 165 -8.17 -2.61 -16.22
CA SER A 165 -7.45 -2.59 -17.49
C SER A 165 -7.55 -1.20 -18.13
N ASP A 166 -6.43 -0.70 -18.62
CA ASP A 166 -6.35 0.56 -19.34
C ASP A 166 -5.33 0.44 -20.47
N THR A 167 -5.74 0.68 -21.71
CA THR A 167 -4.87 0.62 -22.89
C THR A 167 -4.32 1.98 -23.31
N ARG A 168 -4.67 3.05 -22.59
CA ARG A 168 -4.29 4.42 -22.93
C ARG A 168 -2.83 4.68 -22.53
N SER A 169 -2.17 5.62 -23.21
CA SER A 169 -0.86 6.08 -22.75
C SER A 169 -1.03 7.06 -21.59
N LEU A 170 -0.63 6.64 -20.39
CA LEU A 170 -0.73 7.41 -19.15
C LEU A 170 0.64 8.02 -18.80
N ALA A 171 0.66 9.32 -18.49
CA ALA A 171 1.89 10.06 -18.21
C ALA A 171 2.33 10.05 -16.74
N SER A 172 1.51 9.51 -15.85
CA SER A 172 1.83 9.41 -14.43
C SER A 172 1.63 7.98 -13.95
N SER A 173 2.37 7.59 -12.92
CA SER A 173 2.20 6.33 -12.19
C SER A 173 1.96 6.64 -10.72
N VAL A 174 1.07 5.87 -10.08
CA VAL A 174 1.02 5.84 -8.61
C VAL A 174 2.13 4.92 -8.14
N CYS A 175 2.95 5.41 -7.23
CA CYS A 175 4.02 4.68 -6.58
C CYS A 175 3.74 4.56 -5.09
N LYS A 176 4.13 3.42 -4.53
CA LYS A 176 4.09 3.14 -3.10
C LYS A 176 5.49 2.72 -2.64
N PRO A 177 5.89 3.00 -1.40
CA PRO A 177 7.12 2.50 -0.83
C PRO A 177 7.08 0.98 -0.83
N VAL A 178 8.26 0.39 -1.02
CA VAL A 178 8.48 -1.02 -0.69
C VAL A 178 8.18 -1.23 0.80
N GLN A 179 7.46 -2.29 1.15
CA GLN A 179 7.04 -2.58 2.53
C GLN A 179 8.10 -3.37 3.29
N ASN A 180 9.14 -2.70 3.81
CA ASN A 180 10.11 -3.40 4.65
C ASN A 180 9.47 -3.80 5.98
N THR A 181 9.62 -5.06 6.35
CA THR A 181 8.93 -5.67 7.49
C THR A 181 9.93 -6.18 8.52
N ALA A 182 9.72 -5.90 9.80
CA ALA A 182 10.44 -6.51 10.91
C ALA A 182 9.53 -7.50 11.63
N TYR A 183 9.92 -8.78 11.72
CA TYR A 183 9.30 -9.72 12.67
C TYR A 183 10.06 -9.65 13.99
N VAL A 184 9.31 -9.53 15.08
CA VAL A 184 9.85 -9.50 16.44
C VAL A 184 9.28 -10.68 17.21
N GLU A 185 10.15 -11.62 17.60
CA GLU A 185 9.85 -12.71 18.50
C GLU A 185 9.59 -12.13 19.90
N ILE A 186 8.32 -11.84 20.22
CA ILE A 186 7.95 -11.08 21.44
C ILE A 186 8.36 -11.80 22.72
N ASN A 187 8.50 -13.12 22.66
CA ASN A 187 8.98 -13.91 23.78
C ASN A 187 10.39 -13.50 24.24
N ASP A 188 11.23 -13.01 23.32
CA ASP A 188 12.64 -12.76 23.55
C ASP A 188 13.10 -11.35 23.17
N SER A 189 12.21 -10.48 22.69
CA SER A 189 12.60 -9.16 22.14
C SER A 189 11.53 -8.08 22.27
N ASP A 190 11.96 -6.84 22.51
CA ASP A 190 11.07 -5.69 22.60
C ASP A 190 10.65 -5.19 21.21
N LEU A 191 9.33 -5.10 20.97
CA LEU A 191 8.75 -4.55 19.74
C LEU A 191 9.25 -3.12 19.45
N ALA A 192 9.53 -2.32 20.48
CA ALA A 192 9.98 -0.93 20.35
C ALA A 192 11.31 -0.81 19.56
N ASN A 193 12.14 -1.86 19.53
CA ASN A 193 13.40 -1.90 18.79
C ASN A 193 13.21 -1.56 17.30
N VAL A 194 12.06 -1.90 16.71
CA VAL A 194 11.76 -1.62 15.30
C VAL A 194 11.79 -0.11 15.00
N GLY A 195 11.33 0.73 15.94
CA GLY A 195 11.25 2.18 15.78
C GLY A 195 12.61 2.89 15.87
N CYS A 196 13.66 2.18 16.27
CA CYS A 196 15.01 2.72 16.43
C CYS A 196 15.77 2.86 15.12
N PHE A 197 15.43 2.06 14.11
CA PHE A 197 16.13 2.05 12.83
C PHE A 197 15.57 3.13 11.90
N ARG A 198 16.38 4.16 11.65
CA ARG A 198 15.99 5.35 10.85
C ARG A 198 16.82 5.51 9.59
N LYS A 199 16.19 5.90 8.49
CA LYS A 199 16.87 6.37 7.28
C LYS A 199 17.51 7.73 7.55
N GLY A 200 18.43 8.16 6.70
CA GLY A 200 19.12 9.46 6.84
C GLY A 200 18.19 10.69 6.84
N ASN A 201 16.97 10.56 6.32
CA ASN A 201 15.93 11.60 6.33
C ASN A 201 15.00 11.54 7.56
N GLY A 202 15.23 10.61 8.50
CA GLY A 202 14.42 10.43 9.71
C GLY A 202 13.24 9.45 9.58
N ASP A 203 12.94 8.97 8.37
CA ASP A 203 11.87 8.00 8.16
C ASP A 203 12.22 6.63 8.78
N PRO A 204 11.23 5.85 9.23
CA PRO A 204 11.47 4.46 9.63
C PRO A 204 12.11 3.64 8.50
N VAL A 205 13.05 2.77 8.87
CA VAL A 205 13.58 1.74 7.95
C VAL A 205 12.50 0.72 7.63
N PHE A 206 11.86 0.19 8.67
CA PHE A 206 10.74 -0.73 8.60
C PHE A 206 9.43 0.04 8.53
N GLN A 207 8.58 -0.30 7.55
CA GLN A 207 7.22 0.24 7.43
C GLN A 207 6.23 -0.60 8.22
N VAL A 208 6.56 -1.86 8.52
CA VAL A 208 5.72 -2.80 9.26
C VAL A 208 6.52 -3.45 10.38
N ALA A 209 5.93 -3.52 11.57
CA ALA A 209 6.39 -4.33 12.69
C ALA A 209 5.39 -5.46 12.91
N MET A 210 5.86 -6.71 12.88
CA MET A 210 5.06 -7.89 13.16
C MET A 210 5.31 -8.38 14.58
N ILE A 211 4.22 -8.50 15.33
CA ILE A 211 4.16 -9.10 16.64
C ILE A 211 4.12 -10.62 16.42
N PHE A 212 5.26 -11.29 16.61
CA PHE A 212 5.38 -12.73 16.42
C PHE A 212 5.46 -13.44 17.79
N ALA A 213 4.47 -14.26 18.16
CA ALA A 213 3.16 -14.43 17.52
C ALA A 213 2.06 -14.68 18.56
N ALA A 214 0.83 -14.31 18.21
CA ALA A 214 -0.36 -14.88 18.83
C ALA A 214 -0.72 -16.21 18.12
N ASN A 215 -1.67 -16.94 18.69
CA ASN A 215 -1.97 -18.31 18.29
C ASN A 215 -3.41 -18.51 17.83
N ILE A 216 -3.63 -19.55 17.03
CA ILE A 216 -4.96 -20.12 16.76
C ILE A 216 -5.15 -21.37 17.60
N ASP A 217 -6.13 -21.30 18.50
CA ASP A 217 -6.54 -22.40 19.38
C ASP A 217 -7.97 -22.83 19.05
N ALA A 218 -8.37 -23.99 19.55
CA ALA A 218 -9.76 -24.45 19.55
C ALA A 218 -10.42 -24.14 20.91
N ASP A 219 -11.57 -23.49 20.90
CA ASP A 219 -12.39 -23.34 22.11
C ASP A 219 -13.05 -24.67 22.52
N ALA A 220 -13.77 -24.68 23.65
CA ALA A 220 -14.45 -25.87 24.15
C ALA A 220 -15.54 -26.42 23.21
N ALA A 221 -16.00 -25.64 22.24
CA ALA A 221 -16.95 -26.04 21.20
C ALA A 221 -16.26 -26.40 19.86
N GLY A 222 -14.93 -26.32 19.79
CA GLY A 222 -14.13 -26.61 18.59
C GLY A 222 -14.02 -25.43 17.63
N ASN A 223 -14.43 -24.22 18.01
CA ASN A 223 -14.26 -23.04 17.15
C ASN A 223 -12.84 -22.50 17.26
N ALA A 224 -12.28 -22.06 16.12
CA ALA A 224 -11.03 -21.34 16.10
C ALA A 224 -11.13 -20.01 16.85
N VAL A 225 -10.19 -19.73 17.75
CA VAL A 225 -10.09 -18.50 18.54
C VAL A 225 -8.66 -17.98 18.56
N VAL A 226 -8.50 -16.68 18.78
CA VAL A 226 -7.17 -16.07 18.97
C VAL A 226 -6.73 -16.28 20.42
N HIS A 227 -5.59 -16.93 20.60
CA HIS A 227 -4.94 -17.15 21.88
C HIS A 227 -3.69 -16.27 22.04
N LEU A 228 -3.48 -15.72 23.24
CA LEU A 228 -2.29 -14.96 23.59
C LEU A 228 -1.49 -15.74 24.61
N ASN A 229 -0.22 -16.00 24.30
CA ASN A 229 0.74 -16.40 25.33
C ASN A 229 1.00 -15.23 26.30
N GLU A 230 1.74 -15.49 27.37
CA GLU A 230 2.00 -14.51 28.43
C GLU A 230 2.66 -13.23 27.90
N GLN A 231 3.65 -13.35 27.03
CA GLN A 231 4.49 -12.24 26.56
C GLN A 231 3.74 -11.34 25.57
N VAL A 232 3.01 -11.94 24.63
CA VAL A 232 2.13 -11.19 23.72
C VAL A 232 0.95 -10.60 24.49
N GLY A 233 0.41 -11.33 25.47
CA GLY A 233 -0.60 -10.84 26.40
C GLY A 233 -0.15 -9.59 27.15
N HIS A 234 1.06 -9.61 27.72
CA HIS A 234 1.64 -8.48 28.43
C HIS A 234 1.84 -7.27 27.49
N LEU A 235 2.40 -7.49 26.29
CA LEU A 235 2.57 -6.43 25.29
C LEU A 235 1.24 -5.75 24.93
N LEU A 236 0.18 -6.54 24.71
CA LEU A 236 -1.09 -6.00 24.22
C LEU A 236 -1.99 -5.44 25.33
N ASN A 237 -1.95 -5.99 26.54
CA ASN A 237 -2.80 -5.56 27.64
C ASN A 237 -2.14 -4.49 28.52
N ASP A 238 -0.84 -4.64 28.80
CA ASP A 238 -0.14 -3.79 29.77
C ASP A 238 0.76 -2.75 29.08
N ASP A 239 1.36 -3.14 27.96
CA ASP A 239 2.43 -2.38 27.27
C ASP A 239 2.00 -1.80 25.91
N ILE A 240 0.69 -1.66 25.67
CA ILE A 240 0.12 -1.25 24.37
C ILE A 240 0.65 0.10 23.86
N GLN A 241 1.21 0.93 24.75
CA GLN A 241 1.86 2.18 24.36
C GLN A 241 3.06 1.98 23.42
N LYS A 242 3.75 0.83 23.46
CA LYS A 242 4.82 0.48 22.51
C LYS A 242 4.27 0.36 21.09
N VAL A 243 3.12 -0.29 20.92
CA VAL A 243 2.38 -0.36 19.65
C VAL A 243 2.01 1.04 19.17
N ARG A 244 1.43 1.86 20.06
CA ARG A 244 1.02 3.25 19.73
C ARG A 244 2.21 4.13 19.34
N ALA A 245 3.35 3.97 20.00
CA ALA A 245 4.55 4.73 19.69
C ALA A 245 5.07 4.42 18.28
N LEU A 246 5.05 3.15 17.86
CA LEU A 246 5.40 2.77 16.49
C LEU A 246 4.40 3.32 15.46
N GLN A 247 3.10 3.20 15.74
CA GLN A 247 2.05 3.76 14.89
C GLN A 247 2.19 5.28 14.70
N ALA A 248 2.52 6.01 15.78
CA ALA A 248 2.76 7.44 15.73
C ALA A 248 4.00 7.83 14.89
N GLN A 249 4.94 6.91 14.71
CA GLN A 249 6.11 7.07 13.84
C GLN A 249 5.82 6.71 12.37
N GLY A 250 4.58 6.32 12.05
CA GLY A 250 4.19 5.86 10.71
C GLY A 250 4.46 4.38 10.44
N VAL A 251 4.84 3.59 11.46
CA VAL A 251 5.04 2.15 11.34
C VAL A 251 3.73 1.42 11.58
N LYS A 252 3.33 0.55 10.66
CA LYS A 252 2.16 -0.31 10.80
C LYS A 252 2.46 -1.47 11.73
N VAL A 253 1.57 -1.77 12.67
CA VAL A 253 1.75 -2.88 13.61
C VAL A 253 0.73 -3.97 13.31
N VAL A 254 1.25 -5.13 12.94
CA VAL A 254 0.50 -6.31 12.47
C VAL A 254 0.73 -7.45 13.46
N ILE A 255 -0.31 -8.23 13.75
CA ILE A 255 -0.20 -9.44 14.57
C ILE A 255 -0.05 -10.66 13.66
N THR A 256 0.97 -11.48 13.89
CA THR A 256 1.03 -12.83 13.30
C THR A 256 0.15 -13.76 14.12
N LEU A 257 -0.74 -14.50 13.45
CA LEU A 257 -1.39 -15.65 14.06
C LEU A 257 -0.76 -16.91 13.50
N LEU A 258 -0.10 -17.65 14.38
CA LEU A 258 0.51 -18.95 14.12
C LEU A 258 -0.43 -20.05 14.62
N ASN A 259 -0.53 -21.20 13.97
CA ASN A 259 -1.28 -22.31 14.57
C ASN A 259 -0.56 -22.83 15.84
N ASN A 260 -1.25 -23.62 16.67
CA ASN A 260 -0.74 -23.96 18.01
C ASN A 260 -0.94 -25.42 18.41
N HIS A 261 -0.71 -26.34 17.46
CA HIS A 261 -0.80 -27.79 17.64
C HIS A 261 -2.16 -28.28 18.17
N GLN A 262 -3.23 -27.56 17.83
CA GLN A 262 -4.61 -27.91 18.17
C GLN A 262 -5.42 -28.24 16.93
N ASP A 263 -6.64 -28.75 17.13
CA ASP A 263 -7.62 -29.04 16.07
C ASP A 263 -8.30 -27.75 15.56
N ALA A 264 -7.47 -26.75 15.25
CA ALA A 264 -7.83 -25.46 14.68
C ALA A 264 -6.60 -24.84 14.02
N GLY A 265 -6.81 -24.16 12.90
CA GLY A 265 -5.74 -23.52 12.16
C GLY A 265 -6.18 -23.02 10.80
N TRP A 266 -5.29 -22.31 10.12
CA TRP A 266 -5.58 -21.65 8.85
C TRP A 266 -6.00 -22.60 7.73
N SER A 267 -5.53 -23.84 7.75
CA SER A 267 -5.88 -24.89 6.79
C SER A 267 -7.07 -25.78 7.19
N CYS A 268 -7.79 -25.44 8.27
CA CYS A 268 -8.77 -26.32 8.91
C CYS A 268 -10.25 -25.89 8.75
N PHE A 269 -10.56 -24.81 8.02
CA PHE A 269 -11.93 -24.32 7.85
C PHE A 269 -12.70 -25.14 6.81
N ALA A 270 -13.74 -25.85 7.26
CA ALA A 270 -14.55 -26.74 6.43
C ALA A 270 -15.53 -26.01 5.50
N ASP A 271 -15.98 -24.81 5.89
CA ASP A 271 -17.06 -24.09 5.23
C ASP A 271 -16.98 -22.56 5.44
N ASP A 272 -17.84 -21.81 4.76
CA ASP A 272 -17.85 -20.34 4.82
C ASP A 272 -18.24 -19.84 6.20
N ALA A 273 -19.14 -20.54 6.89
CA ALA A 273 -19.62 -20.12 8.20
C ALA A 273 -18.50 -20.15 9.25
N SER A 274 -17.67 -21.19 9.26
CA SER A 274 -16.51 -21.31 10.15
C SER A 274 -15.41 -20.29 9.81
N ALA A 275 -15.15 -20.07 8.52
CA ALA A 275 -14.21 -19.05 8.05
C ALA A 275 -14.66 -17.62 8.39
N ASP A 276 -15.95 -17.30 8.19
CA ASP A 276 -16.55 -16.01 8.51
C ASP A 276 -16.53 -15.74 10.02
N ALA A 277 -16.88 -16.75 10.84
CA ALA A 277 -16.85 -16.63 12.29
C ALA A 277 -15.44 -16.36 12.84
N PHE A 278 -14.42 -16.98 12.24
CA PHE A 278 -13.04 -16.69 12.61
C PHE A 278 -12.59 -15.31 12.12
N ALA A 279 -12.95 -14.91 10.91
CA ALA A 279 -12.66 -13.58 10.39
C ALA A 279 -13.28 -12.47 11.27
N ASP A 280 -14.50 -12.66 11.78
CA ASP A 280 -15.13 -11.77 12.76
C ASP A 280 -14.39 -11.74 14.10
N THR A 281 -13.84 -12.88 14.52
CA THR A 281 -13.00 -12.97 15.73
C THR A 281 -11.71 -12.20 15.56
N VAL A 282 -11.02 -12.36 14.42
CA VAL A 282 -9.82 -11.57 14.07
C VAL A 282 -10.16 -10.09 14.00
N LYS A 283 -11.26 -9.69 13.35
CA LYS A 283 -11.69 -8.30 13.27
C LYS A 283 -11.88 -7.69 14.66
N ARG A 284 -12.64 -8.34 15.54
CA ARG A 284 -12.86 -7.86 16.91
C ARG A 284 -11.56 -7.74 17.69
N PHE A 285 -10.65 -8.70 17.52
CA PHE A 285 -9.33 -8.67 18.14
C PHE A 285 -8.51 -7.46 17.66
N LEU A 286 -8.42 -7.25 16.34
CA LEU A 286 -7.69 -6.12 15.76
C LEU A 286 -8.29 -4.77 16.15
N ASP A 287 -9.62 -4.67 16.21
CA ASP A 287 -10.31 -3.45 16.64
C ASP A 287 -10.10 -3.16 18.12
N HIS A 288 -10.12 -4.20 18.97
CA HIS A 288 -9.90 -4.06 20.41
C HIS A 288 -8.51 -3.49 20.72
N TYR A 289 -7.47 -4.04 20.09
CA TYR A 289 -6.09 -3.60 20.28
C TYR A 289 -5.65 -2.49 19.31
N GLY A 290 -6.52 -2.02 18.41
CA GLY A 290 -6.20 -0.97 17.43
C GLY A 290 -5.01 -1.32 16.53
N LEU A 291 -4.94 -2.57 16.05
CA LEU A 291 -3.87 -3.07 15.20
C LEU A 291 -4.16 -2.80 13.71
N ASP A 292 -3.09 -2.67 12.90
CA ASP A 292 -3.17 -2.30 11.49
C ASP A 292 -3.47 -3.48 10.56
N GLY A 293 -3.37 -4.72 11.05
CA GLY A 293 -3.66 -5.91 10.25
C GLY A 293 -3.29 -7.23 10.90
N VAL A 294 -3.44 -8.30 10.13
CA VAL A 294 -3.11 -9.68 10.51
C VAL A 294 -2.14 -10.30 9.50
N ASP A 295 -1.22 -11.11 9.99
CA ASP A 295 -0.33 -11.95 9.21
C ASP A 295 -0.69 -13.43 9.42
N ILE A 296 -0.82 -14.15 8.31
CA ILE A 296 -1.15 -15.58 8.26
C ILE A 296 0.15 -16.37 8.29
N ASP A 297 0.37 -17.11 9.37
CA ASP A 297 1.45 -18.10 9.45
C ASP A 297 0.86 -19.50 9.64
N ASP A 298 0.85 -20.28 8.56
CA ASP A 298 0.19 -21.59 8.50
C ASP A 298 1.17 -22.72 8.76
N GLU A 299 1.80 -22.66 9.93
CA GLU A 299 2.66 -23.70 10.47
C GLU A 299 2.07 -24.23 11.78
N TYR A 300 2.42 -25.47 12.13
CA TYR A 300 2.13 -26.08 13.44
C TYR A 300 0.66 -26.31 13.78
N ASP A 301 -0.24 -26.54 12.82
CA ASP A 301 -1.58 -27.05 13.16
C ASP A 301 -1.53 -28.54 13.53
N ALA A 302 -2.61 -29.04 14.16
CA ALA A 302 -2.81 -30.47 14.36
C ALA A 302 -4.25 -30.87 14.02
N CYS A 303 -4.84 -30.23 13.01
CA CYS A 303 -6.25 -30.47 12.72
C CYS A 303 -6.51 -31.83 12.09
N VAL A 304 -7.66 -32.40 12.44
CA VAL A 304 -8.07 -33.73 11.98
C VAL A 304 -8.28 -33.73 10.47
N HIS A 305 -8.70 -32.59 9.91
CA HIS A 305 -8.97 -32.41 8.49
C HIS A 305 -8.39 -31.10 7.94
N HIS A 306 -7.56 -31.21 6.92
CA HIS A 306 -7.08 -30.09 6.10
C HIS A 306 -7.95 -29.95 4.86
N TYR A 307 -8.43 -28.74 4.59
CA TYR A 307 -9.22 -28.43 3.40
C TYR A 307 -8.36 -27.63 2.42
N PRO A 308 -8.16 -28.11 1.17
CA PRO A 308 -7.31 -27.42 0.20
C PRO A 308 -7.71 -25.95 -0.02
N ASP A 309 -9.01 -25.63 0.04
CA ASP A 309 -9.56 -24.30 -0.15
C ASP A 309 -9.73 -23.48 1.15
N SER A 310 -9.36 -24.02 2.32
CA SER A 310 -9.50 -23.35 3.62
C SER A 310 -8.87 -21.95 3.62
N LEU A 311 -7.61 -21.85 3.18
CA LEU A 311 -6.87 -20.59 3.18
C LEU A 311 -7.51 -19.52 2.30
N VAL A 312 -7.96 -19.87 1.09
CA VAL A 312 -8.61 -18.89 0.21
C VAL A 312 -10.00 -18.49 0.73
N ARG A 313 -10.68 -19.42 1.42
CA ARG A 313 -11.97 -19.17 2.07
C ARG A 313 -11.84 -18.17 3.21
N VAL A 314 -10.98 -18.46 4.20
CA VAL A 314 -10.71 -17.53 5.31
C VAL A 314 -10.05 -16.23 4.84
N GLY A 315 -9.20 -16.28 3.81
CA GLY A 315 -8.64 -15.07 3.19
C GLY A 315 -9.72 -14.15 2.61
N THR A 316 -10.75 -14.73 1.97
CA THR A 316 -11.89 -13.97 1.42
C THR A 316 -12.74 -13.37 2.54
N ALA A 317 -13.03 -14.16 3.58
CA ALA A 317 -13.75 -13.71 4.76
C ALA A 317 -13.01 -12.56 5.48
N LEU A 318 -11.69 -12.70 5.69
CA LEU A 318 -10.85 -11.66 6.27
C LEU A 318 -10.85 -10.38 5.44
N ARG A 319 -10.68 -10.46 4.11
CA ARG A 319 -10.70 -9.24 3.27
C ARG A 319 -12.05 -8.53 3.34
N SER A 320 -13.15 -9.29 3.38
CA SER A 320 -14.50 -8.74 3.57
C SER A 320 -14.63 -8.03 4.91
N ALA A 321 -14.21 -8.68 6.00
CA ALA A 321 -14.34 -8.16 7.37
C ALA A 321 -13.40 -6.98 7.69
N LEU A 322 -12.19 -7.01 7.14
CA LEU A 322 -11.10 -6.10 7.50
C LEU A 322 -10.94 -4.90 6.55
N GLY A 323 -11.58 -4.92 5.38
CA GLY A 323 -11.53 -3.83 4.42
C GLY A 323 -10.10 -3.53 3.95
N SER A 324 -9.60 -2.34 4.27
CA SER A 324 -8.27 -1.86 3.86
C SER A 324 -7.13 -2.21 4.83
N LYS A 325 -7.40 -2.87 5.96
CA LYS A 325 -6.34 -3.35 6.86
C LYS A 325 -5.40 -4.33 6.13
N ILE A 326 -4.19 -4.46 6.67
CA ILE A 326 -3.18 -5.36 6.13
C ILE A 326 -3.62 -6.81 6.36
N ILE A 327 -3.52 -7.62 5.31
CA ILE A 327 -3.59 -9.08 5.40
C ILE A 327 -2.32 -9.58 4.72
N SER A 328 -1.37 -10.06 5.48
CA SER A 328 -0.14 -10.63 4.93
C SER A 328 -0.07 -12.14 5.16
N LYS A 329 0.88 -12.78 4.50
CA LYS A 329 1.14 -14.20 4.70
C LYS A 329 2.64 -14.49 4.70
N ALA A 330 3.07 -15.24 5.71
CA ALA A 330 4.28 -16.02 5.72
C ALA A 330 4.24 -17.08 4.61
N LEU A 331 5.15 -17.00 3.64
CA LEU A 331 5.24 -17.91 2.50
C LEU A 331 6.40 -18.90 2.69
N TRP A 332 6.10 -20.19 2.71
CA TRP A 332 7.09 -21.25 2.87
C TRP A 332 6.59 -22.54 2.22
N ASN A 333 7.17 -22.93 1.08
CA ASN A 333 6.85 -24.16 0.36
C ASN A 333 5.32 -24.47 0.22
N ASP A 334 4.49 -23.43 0.17
CA ASP A 334 3.03 -23.52 0.33
C ASP A 334 2.29 -22.93 -0.89
N ALA A 335 2.99 -22.75 -2.01
CA ALA A 335 2.45 -22.21 -3.24
C ALA A 335 1.20 -22.97 -3.75
N ALA A 336 1.05 -24.25 -3.39
CA ALA A 336 -0.13 -25.05 -3.72
C ALA A 336 -1.44 -24.46 -3.15
N HIS A 337 -1.39 -23.80 -1.97
CA HIS A 337 -2.55 -23.17 -1.35
C HIS A 337 -3.06 -21.92 -2.11
N PHE A 338 -2.32 -21.44 -3.11
CA PHE A 338 -2.74 -20.34 -3.97
C PHE A 338 -3.43 -20.79 -5.27
N ALA A 339 -3.49 -22.09 -5.54
CA ALA A 339 -4.20 -22.64 -6.70
C ALA A 339 -5.73 -22.63 -6.55
N PRO A 340 -6.32 -22.94 -5.36
CA PRO A 340 -7.76 -22.91 -5.16
C PRO A 340 -8.39 -21.53 -5.39
N VAL A 341 -9.66 -21.55 -5.80
CA VAL A 341 -10.46 -20.36 -6.08
C VAL A 341 -11.72 -20.41 -5.23
N HIS A 342 -12.02 -19.32 -4.54
CA HIS A 342 -13.24 -19.15 -3.75
C HIS A 342 -13.94 -17.86 -4.18
N LEU A 343 -15.24 -17.94 -4.49
CA LEU A 343 -16.04 -16.82 -5.02
C LEU A 343 -15.39 -16.09 -6.22
N GLY A 344 -14.69 -16.86 -7.08
CA GLY A 344 -14.00 -16.33 -8.26
C GLY A 344 -12.70 -15.59 -7.97
N GLN A 345 -12.21 -15.62 -6.72
CA GLN A 345 -10.97 -14.98 -6.29
C GLN A 345 -9.95 -16.03 -5.83
N LYS A 346 -8.66 -15.71 -5.95
CA LYS A 346 -7.56 -16.50 -5.38
C LYS A 346 -7.10 -15.91 -4.05
N LEU A 347 -6.36 -16.70 -3.27
CA LEU A 347 -5.76 -16.24 -2.01
C LEU A 347 -4.88 -15.00 -2.22
N GLY A 348 -4.07 -14.98 -3.28
CA GLY A 348 -3.19 -13.85 -3.60
C GLY A 348 -3.93 -12.54 -3.89
N ASP A 349 -5.20 -12.60 -4.30
CA ASP A 349 -6.04 -11.42 -4.51
C ASP A 349 -6.45 -10.80 -3.16
N GLN A 350 -6.61 -11.64 -2.13
CA GLN A 350 -7.02 -11.23 -0.78
C GLN A 350 -5.87 -10.63 0.03
N LEU A 351 -4.62 -11.00 -0.28
CA LEU A 351 -3.43 -10.53 0.44
C LEU A 351 -3.04 -9.11 0.04
N SER A 352 -2.54 -8.36 1.02
CA SER A 352 -1.79 -7.11 0.82
C SER A 352 -0.38 -7.42 0.29
N TYR A 353 0.30 -8.39 0.89
CA TYR A 353 1.58 -8.93 0.43
C TYR A 353 1.89 -10.28 1.08
N GLY A 354 2.80 -11.05 0.49
CA GLY A 354 3.35 -12.28 1.07
C GLY A 354 4.87 -12.20 1.16
N LEU A 355 5.44 -12.76 2.22
CA LEU A 355 6.85 -12.67 2.57
C LEU A 355 7.45 -14.07 2.56
N GLU A 356 8.36 -14.34 1.64
CA GLU A 356 9.00 -15.65 1.55
C GLU A 356 10.02 -15.85 2.66
N MET A 357 9.92 -16.95 3.41
CA MET A 357 10.63 -17.12 4.68
C MET A 357 11.70 -18.21 4.67
N THR A 358 12.04 -18.78 3.51
CA THR A 358 13.11 -19.80 3.43
C THR A 358 14.50 -19.19 3.67
N TYR A 359 14.87 -19.05 4.95
CA TYR A 359 16.07 -18.31 5.40
C TYR A 359 17.39 -19.01 5.08
N ASP A 360 17.38 -20.33 4.97
CA ASP A 360 18.51 -21.19 4.65
C ASP A 360 18.56 -21.58 3.16
N ALA A 361 17.57 -21.16 2.36
CA ALA A 361 17.54 -21.47 0.94
C ALA A 361 18.76 -20.90 0.20
N PRO A 362 19.47 -21.72 -0.59
CA PRO A 362 20.38 -21.20 -1.59
C PRO A 362 19.58 -20.55 -2.72
N GLY A 363 20.10 -19.49 -3.33
CA GLY A 363 19.53 -18.89 -4.53
C GLY A 363 19.20 -17.42 -4.41
N SER A 364 18.71 -16.86 -5.51
CA SER A 364 18.30 -15.46 -5.60
C SER A 364 16.92 -15.24 -4.97
N CYS A 365 16.57 -13.97 -4.74
CA CYS A 365 15.21 -13.61 -4.34
C CYS A 365 14.15 -14.12 -5.33
N MET A 366 14.49 -14.20 -6.62
CA MET A 366 13.57 -14.64 -7.66
C MET A 366 13.30 -16.15 -7.60
N ASP A 367 14.30 -16.96 -7.27
CA ASP A 367 14.14 -18.40 -7.12
C ASP A 367 13.12 -18.72 -6.02
N ARG A 368 13.20 -17.96 -4.91
CA ARG A 368 12.30 -18.10 -3.75
C ARG A 368 10.85 -17.73 -4.07
N VAL A 369 10.63 -16.71 -4.91
CA VAL A 369 9.26 -16.24 -5.20
C VAL A 369 8.63 -16.82 -6.48
N GLN A 370 9.39 -17.58 -7.26
CA GLN A 370 8.97 -18.01 -8.59
C GLN A 370 7.69 -18.87 -8.58
N ALA A 371 7.54 -19.75 -7.59
CA ALA A 371 6.36 -20.60 -7.46
C ALA A 371 5.08 -19.76 -7.22
N TYR A 372 5.18 -18.70 -6.43
CA TYR A 372 4.07 -17.78 -6.12
C TYR A 372 3.70 -16.90 -7.33
N LEU A 373 4.71 -16.45 -8.09
CA LEU A 373 4.47 -15.77 -9.37
C LEU A 373 3.73 -16.69 -10.36
N ALA A 374 4.08 -17.98 -10.42
CA ALA A 374 3.39 -18.94 -11.28
C ALA A 374 1.93 -19.18 -10.87
N GLN A 375 1.58 -18.95 -9.59
CA GLN A 375 0.19 -18.99 -9.11
C GLN A 375 -0.60 -17.71 -9.43
N GLY A 376 0.06 -16.69 -9.95
CA GLY A 376 -0.55 -15.42 -10.35
C GLY A 376 -0.50 -14.33 -9.28
N ILE A 377 0.25 -14.53 -8.19
CA ILE A 377 0.46 -13.45 -7.21
C ILE A 377 1.28 -12.35 -7.89
N GLU A 378 0.83 -11.12 -7.72
CA GLU A 378 1.50 -9.98 -8.32
C GLU A 378 2.88 -9.77 -7.70
N ARG A 379 3.86 -9.49 -8.56
CA ARG A 379 5.23 -9.15 -8.16
C ARG A 379 5.30 -8.03 -7.12
N GLY A 380 4.40 -7.04 -7.21
CA GLY A 380 4.28 -5.93 -6.25
C GLY A 380 3.74 -6.34 -4.87
N LYS A 381 3.29 -7.58 -4.70
CA LYS A 381 2.82 -8.17 -3.44
C LYS A 381 3.82 -9.17 -2.85
N LEU A 382 4.93 -9.47 -3.54
CA LEU A 382 5.89 -10.46 -3.07
C LEU A 382 7.09 -9.76 -2.43
N GLY A 383 7.54 -10.29 -1.29
CA GLY A 383 8.76 -9.92 -0.60
C GLY A 383 9.56 -11.15 -0.19
N VAL A 384 10.79 -10.94 0.27
CA VAL A 384 11.71 -12.01 0.65
C VAL A 384 12.34 -11.70 1.99
N GLY A 385 12.38 -12.71 2.86
CA GLY A 385 12.85 -12.63 4.23
C GLY A 385 14.30 -13.06 4.42
N ALA A 386 14.98 -12.45 5.38
CA ALA A 386 16.22 -12.94 5.97
C ALA A 386 16.09 -13.02 7.49
N SER A 387 16.69 -14.03 8.10
CA SER A 387 16.73 -14.16 9.55
C SER A 387 18.04 -13.60 10.08
N THR A 388 17.97 -12.82 11.18
CA THR A 388 19.16 -12.36 11.90
C THR A 388 19.97 -13.50 12.53
N VAL A 389 19.41 -14.71 12.57
CA VAL A 389 20.01 -15.92 13.12
C VAL A 389 20.60 -16.81 12.03
N TYR A 390 19.86 -17.02 10.94
CA TYR A 390 20.22 -18.03 9.93
C TYR A 390 20.83 -17.45 8.66
N THR A 391 20.55 -16.18 8.35
CA THR A 391 21.07 -15.52 7.15
C THR A 391 22.25 -14.65 7.52
N SER A 392 23.34 -14.68 6.74
CA SER A 392 24.44 -13.74 6.95
C SER A 392 24.04 -12.32 6.54
N ALA A 393 24.61 -11.30 7.18
CA ALA A 393 24.34 -9.90 6.86
C ALA A 393 24.65 -9.56 5.38
N SER A 394 25.70 -10.18 4.80
CA SER A 394 26.05 -10.03 3.39
C SER A 394 25.00 -10.65 2.44
N ASN A 395 24.46 -11.81 2.81
CA ASN A 395 23.42 -12.47 2.02
C ASN A 395 22.11 -11.68 2.10
N ALA A 396 21.77 -11.16 3.29
CA ALA A 396 20.61 -10.29 3.46
C ALA A 396 20.72 -9.00 2.61
N ALA A 397 21.90 -8.38 2.53
CA ALA A 397 22.15 -7.24 1.65
C ALA A 397 22.02 -7.59 0.14
N THR A 398 22.47 -8.79 -0.23
CA THR A 398 22.31 -9.32 -1.60
C THR A 398 20.84 -9.55 -1.94
N LEU A 399 20.06 -10.13 -1.01
CA LEU A 399 18.62 -10.31 -1.17
C LEU A 399 17.89 -8.97 -1.32
N ASN A 400 18.20 -7.98 -0.48
CA ASN A 400 17.63 -6.63 -0.59
C ASN A 400 17.94 -5.97 -1.94
N SER A 401 19.16 -6.13 -2.46
CA SER A 401 19.52 -5.65 -3.81
C SER A 401 18.70 -6.37 -4.89
N CYS A 402 18.58 -7.69 -4.79
CA CYS A 402 17.77 -8.49 -5.71
C CYS A 402 16.29 -8.07 -5.69
N ILE A 403 15.71 -7.83 -4.51
CA ILE A 403 14.33 -7.34 -4.32
C ILE A 403 14.14 -6.01 -5.08
N ALA A 404 15.06 -5.06 -4.89
CA ALA A 404 15.01 -3.75 -5.52
C ALA A 404 15.14 -3.82 -7.05
N ASP A 405 16.06 -4.65 -7.56
CA ASP A 405 16.27 -4.85 -9.00
C ASP A 405 15.07 -5.51 -9.67
N ASN A 406 14.43 -6.44 -8.96
CA ASN A 406 13.28 -7.20 -9.45
C ASN A 406 11.91 -6.61 -9.08
N LYS A 407 11.89 -5.41 -8.46
CA LYS A 407 10.66 -4.68 -8.09
C LYS A 407 9.67 -5.51 -7.27
N LEU A 408 10.19 -6.29 -6.32
CA LEU A 408 9.41 -7.06 -5.36
C LEU A 408 8.84 -6.09 -4.31
N GLY A 409 7.53 -5.83 -4.40
CA GLY A 409 6.89 -4.74 -3.65
C GLY A 409 6.55 -5.06 -2.19
N GLY A 410 6.47 -6.35 -1.85
CA GLY A 410 6.41 -6.82 -0.46
C GLY A 410 7.73 -6.61 0.27
N GLY A 411 8.81 -6.26 -0.44
CA GLY A 411 10.04 -5.78 0.15
C GLY A 411 10.87 -6.81 0.87
N MET A 412 11.79 -6.31 1.68
CA MET A 412 12.62 -7.15 2.52
C MET A 412 11.92 -7.36 3.87
N MET A 413 11.86 -8.61 4.30
CA MET A 413 11.51 -8.94 5.66
C MET A 413 12.78 -9.30 6.45
N VAL A 414 12.88 -8.83 7.68
CA VAL A 414 13.93 -9.22 8.62
C VAL A 414 13.27 -9.90 9.80
N PHE A 415 13.59 -11.18 9.98
CA PHE A 415 13.10 -11.98 11.10
C PHE A 415 14.00 -11.86 12.31
N ASN A 416 13.36 -11.83 13.47
CA ASN A 416 13.98 -11.73 14.78
C ASN A 416 14.82 -10.45 14.94
N VAL A 417 14.18 -9.29 14.76
CA VAL A 417 14.79 -7.98 15.02
C VAL A 417 14.87 -7.76 16.53
N GLN A 418 16.09 -7.59 17.04
CA GLN A 418 16.41 -7.45 18.45
C GLN A 418 17.32 -6.24 18.70
N ASN A 419 17.71 -6.02 19.97
CA ASN A 419 18.63 -4.97 20.38
C ASN A 419 20.05 -5.06 19.78
N LYS A 420 20.47 -6.25 19.34
CA LYS A 420 21.77 -6.51 18.70
C LYS A 420 21.72 -6.51 17.17
N SER A 421 20.57 -6.21 16.57
CA SER A 421 20.39 -6.32 15.11
C SER A 421 20.98 -5.14 14.32
N GLN A 422 21.58 -4.13 14.97
CA GLN A 422 22.06 -2.93 14.29
C GLN A 422 23.02 -3.22 13.13
N ASP A 423 24.06 -4.04 13.34
CA ASP A 423 25.02 -4.35 12.29
C ASP A 423 24.38 -5.11 11.12
N PHE A 424 23.43 -6.00 11.42
CA PHE A 424 22.67 -6.73 10.41
C PHE A 424 21.81 -5.77 9.57
N VAL A 425 21.01 -4.92 10.22
CA VAL A 425 20.12 -3.97 9.52
C VAL A 425 20.94 -2.93 8.72
N GLN A 426 22.08 -2.47 9.27
CA GLN A 426 23.01 -1.57 8.58
C GLN A 426 23.63 -2.20 7.33
N ALA A 427 23.93 -3.50 7.36
CA ALA A 427 24.43 -4.20 6.18
C ALA A 427 23.36 -4.28 5.07
N VAL A 428 22.10 -4.53 5.45
CA VAL A 428 20.98 -4.58 4.51
C VAL A 428 20.69 -3.21 3.91
N TRP A 429 20.66 -2.17 4.75
CA TRP A 429 20.44 -0.78 4.36
C TRP A 429 21.56 0.11 4.88
N PRO A 430 22.58 0.39 4.04
CA PRO A 430 23.65 1.31 4.41
C PRO A 430 23.12 2.73 4.65
N GLY A 431 23.67 3.38 5.67
CA GLY A 431 23.35 4.78 6.01
C GLY A 431 22.15 4.96 6.93
N ILE A 432 21.66 3.88 7.57
CA ILE A 432 20.69 4.02 8.64
C ILE A 432 21.35 4.62 9.89
N THR A 433 20.52 5.12 10.79
CA THR A 433 20.93 5.62 12.10
C THR A 433 20.08 4.95 13.18
N VAL A 434 20.69 4.76 14.35
CA VAL A 434 20.02 4.29 15.57
C VAL A 434 20.38 5.28 16.67
N ALA A 435 19.37 5.84 17.33
CA ALA A 435 19.60 6.77 18.43
C ALA A 435 20.29 6.06 19.61
N PRO A 436 21.20 6.73 20.32
CA PRO A 436 21.83 6.16 21.51
C PRO A 436 20.80 5.68 22.52
N ASN A 437 21.01 4.48 23.08
CA ASN A 437 20.13 3.84 24.07
C ASN A 437 18.68 3.60 23.60
N CYS A 438 18.42 3.56 22.29
CA CYS A 438 17.08 3.24 21.79
C CYS A 438 16.80 1.72 21.80
N LEU A 439 17.82 0.91 21.56
CA LEU A 439 17.70 -0.54 21.48
C LEU A 439 17.72 -1.16 22.89
N HIS A 440 16.77 -2.05 23.18
CA HIS A 440 16.51 -2.64 24.51
C HIS A 440 16.35 -4.16 24.45
#